data_AF-A0A8E0M8Z4-F1
#
_entry.id   AF-A0A8E0M8Z4-F1
#
_cell.length_a   1.000
_cell.length_b   1.000
_cell.length_c   1.000
_cell.angle_alpha   90.00
_cell.angle_beta   90.00
_cell.angle_gamma   90.00
#
_symmetry.space_group_name_H-M   'P 1'
#
loop_
_entity.id
_entity.type
_entity.pdbx_description
1 polymer ?
#
loop_
_entity_poly.entity_id
_entity_poly.type
_entity_poly.pdbx_seq_one_letter_code
_entity_poly.pdbx_strand_id
1 'polypeptide(L)' 'PDAVIVDPPRAGLERAFIDALLELDPPKFVYISCNPSTLARDLVFLTKRYKVDWIQSIDMFPQTARCEAVVKFTRA' A
#
# COMPACT_ATOMS: atom_id res chain seq x y z
N PRO A 1 -3.05 10.96 12.99
CA PRO A 1 -2.51 9.71 13.59
C PRO A 1 -1.04 9.58 13.20
N ASP A 2 -0.22 8.95 14.04
CA ASP A 2 1.23 8.85 13.81
C ASP A 2 1.61 7.79 12.76
N ALA A 3 0.73 6.82 12.53
CA ALA A 3 0.89 5.81 11.50
C ALA A 3 -0.47 5.30 11.01
N VAL A 4 -0.51 4.83 9.76
CA VAL A 4 -1.67 4.14 9.17
C VAL A 4 -1.19 2.85 8.52
N ILE A 5 -1.94 1.77 8.74
CA ILE A 5 -1.71 0.46 8.11
C ILE A 5 -3.00 0.08 7.39
N VAL A 6 -2.88 -0.37 6.13
CA VAL A 6 -4.02 -0.83 5.35
C VAL A 6 -3.73 -2.20 4.74
N ASP A 7 -4.75 -3.05 4.78
CA ASP A 7 -4.77 -4.38 4.16
C ASP A 7 -6.08 -4.51 3.36
N PRO A 8 -6.16 -3.90 2.16
CA PRO A 8 -7.36 -3.90 1.35
C PRO A 8 -7.70 -5.27 0.74
N PRO A 9 -8.96 -5.48 0.32
CA PRO A 9 -9.33 -6.64 -0.49
C PRO A 9 -8.59 -6.64 -1.84
N ARG A 10 -8.71 -7.72 -2.61
CA ARG A 10 -8.06 -7.91 -3.94
C ARG A 10 -8.29 -6.80 -4.96
N ALA A 11 -9.30 -5.95 -4.76
CA ALA A 11 -9.61 -4.80 -5.60
C ALA A 11 -8.69 -3.57 -5.35
N GLY A 12 -7.89 -3.60 -4.27
CA GLY A 12 -7.06 -2.48 -3.82
C GLY A 12 -7.86 -1.43 -3.04
N LEU A 13 -7.30 -0.23 -2.94
CA LEU A 13 -7.94 0.90 -2.26
C LEU A 13 -8.93 1.61 -3.18
N GLU A 14 -10.04 2.05 -2.59
CA GLU A 14 -10.97 2.96 -3.27
C GLU A 14 -10.36 4.36 -3.41
N ARG A 15 -10.75 5.07 -4.47
CA ARG A 15 -10.23 6.41 -4.75
C ARG A 15 -10.48 7.38 -3.60
N ALA A 16 -11.70 7.36 -3.04
CA ALA A 16 -12.07 8.22 -1.92
C ALA A 16 -11.20 7.97 -0.68
N PHE A 17 -10.81 6.72 -0.43
CA PHE A 17 -9.90 6.39 0.67
C PHE A 17 -8.50 6.93 0.42
N ILE A 18 -7.97 6.78 -0.80
CA ILE A 18 -6.65 7.34 -1.17
C ILE A 18 -6.67 8.86 -0.98
N ASP A 19 -7.71 9.54 -1.46
CA ASP A 19 -7.80 11.00 -1.34
C ASP A 19 -7.87 11.44 0.13
N ALA A 20 -8.67 10.77 0.97
CA ALA A 20 -8.73 11.04 2.41
C ALA A 20 -7.39 10.75 3.13
N LEU A 21 -6.66 9.70 2.72
CA LEU A 21 -5.34 9.38 3.27
C LEU A 21 -4.30 10.45 2.89
N LEU A 22 -4.38 10.97 1.67
CA LEU A 22 -3.52 12.06 1.20
C LEU A 22 -3.82 13.39 1.90
N GLU A 23 -5.07 13.63 2.29
CA GLU A 23 -5.47 14.79 3.10
C GLU A 23 -5.01 14.67 4.55
N LEU A 24 -5.09 13.46 5.13
CA LEU A 24 -4.64 13.20 6.50
C LEU A 24 -3.12 13.28 6.67
N ASP A 25 -2.38 12.98 5.60
CA ASP A 25 -0.92 13.06 5.52
C ASP A 25 -0.16 12.44 6.72
N PRO A 26 -0.49 11.19 7.16
CA PRO A 26 0.24 10.54 8.24
C PRO A 26 1.75 10.40 7.93
N PRO A 27 2.63 10.62 8.92
CA PRO A 27 4.07 10.57 8.67
C PRO A 27 4.58 9.16 8.32
N LYS A 28 3.84 8.11 8.71
CA LYS A 28 4.14 6.71 8.41
C LYS A 28 2.91 6.03 7.82
N PHE A 29 3.11 5.33 6.71
CA PHE A 29 2.04 4.58 6.08
C PHE A 29 2.55 3.21 5.62
N VAL A 30 1.75 2.16 5.83
CA VAL A 30 2.05 0.79 5.39
C VAL A 30 0.86 0.25 4.60
N TYR A 31 1.14 -0.31 3.43
CA TYR A 31 0.17 -0.97 2.56
C TYR A 31 0.54 -2.45 2.45
N ILE A 32 -0.41 -3.35 2.74
CA ILE A 32 -0.30 -4.79 2.53
C ILE A 32 -1.18 -5.17 1.34
N SER A 33 -0.66 -5.96 0.40
CA SER A 33 -1.43 -6.35 -0.79
C SER A 33 -1.16 -7.78 -1.22
N CYS A 34 -2.25 -8.51 -1.46
CA CYS A 34 -2.24 -9.83 -2.08
C CYS A 34 -2.29 -9.81 -3.61
N ASN A 35 -2.34 -8.61 -4.22
CA ASN A 35 -2.50 -8.43 -5.66
C ASN A 35 -1.53 -7.34 -6.19
N PRO A 36 -0.42 -7.74 -6.84
CA PRO A 36 0.58 -6.81 -7.37
C PRO A 36 0.03 -5.80 -8.38
N SER A 37 -0.99 -6.16 -9.16
CA SER A 37 -1.54 -5.28 -10.20
C SER A 37 -2.31 -4.10 -9.61
N THR A 38 -3.16 -4.35 -8.60
CA THR A 38 -3.89 -3.28 -7.91
C THR A 38 -2.96 -2.47 -7.01
N LEU A 39 -1.96 -3.11 -6.40
CA LEU A 39 -0.90 -2.40 -5.67
C LEU A 39 -0.20 -1.40 -6.58
N ALA A 40 0.25 -1.82 -7.77
CA ALA A 40 0.94 -0.94 -8.73
C ALA A 40 0.07 0.25 -9.14
N ARG A 41 -1.23 0.02 -9.38
CA ARG A 41 -2.20 1.10 -9.66
C ARG A 41 -2.26 2.11 -8.53
N ASP A 42 -2.39 1.65 -7.28
CA ASP A 42 -2.55 2.52 -6.13
C ASP A 42 -1.25 3.29 -5.83
N LEU A 43 -0.09 2.66 -6.04
CA LEU A 43 1.23 3.28 -5.89
C LEU A 43 1.41 4.52 -6.78
N VAL A 44 0.86 4.54 -8.00
CA VAL A 44 0.91 5.72 -8.89
C VAL A 44 0.28 6.95 -8.24
N PHE A 45 -0.73 6.76 -7.41
CA PHE A 45 -1.41 7.86 -6.73
C PHE A 45 -0.77 8.21 -5.39
N LEU A 46 -0.39 7.19 -4.62
CA LEU A 46 0.25 7.37 -3.32
C LEU A 46 1.61 8.07 -3.44
N THR A 47 2.39 7.72 -4.48
CA THR A 47 3.73 8.31 -4.71
C THR A 47 3.73 9.79 -5.09
N LYS A 48 2.55 10.40 -5.30
CA LYS A 48 2.43 11.85 -5.49
C LYS A 48 2.72 12.67 -4.23
N ARG A 49 2.57 12.05 -3.05
CA ARG A 49 2.76 12.69 -1.74
C ARG A 49 3.66 11.87 -0.80
N TYR A 50 3.76 10.57 -1.04
CA TYR A 50 4.58 9.67 -0.25
C TYR A 50 5.80 9.20 -1.02
N LYS A 51 6.89 9.01 -0.29
CA LYS A 51 8.05 8.27 -0.76
C LYS A 51 7.88 6.79 -0.38
N VAL A 52 8.12 5.89 -1.34
CA VAL A 52 8.25 4.46 -1.07
C VAL A 52 9.64 4.22 -0.50
N ASP A 53 9.71 3.76 0.74
CA ASP A 53 10.98 3.40 1.38
C ASP A 53 11.47 2.03 0.91
N TRP A 54 10.57 1.04 0.91
CA TRP A 54 10.84 -0.32 0.47
C TRP A 54 9.56 -1.08 0.16
N ILE A 55 9.71 -2.14 -0.62
CA ILE A 55 8.67 -3.12 -0.96
C ILE A 55 9.24 -4.50 -0.66
N GLN A 56 8.54 -5.29 0.14
CA GLN A 56 8.93 -6.66 0.47
C GLN A 56 7.83 -7.63 0.06
N SER A 57 8.16 -8.54 -0.85
CA SER A 57 7.30 -9.69 -1.15
C SER A 57 7.45 -10.76 -0.08
N ILE A 58 6.33 -11.36 0.33
CA ILE A 58 6.25 -12.39 1.36
C ILE A 58 5.45 -13.56 0.80
N ASP A 59 6.06 -14.75 0.84
CA ASP A 59 5.36 -16.00 0.53
C ASP A 59 4.55 -16.46 1.74
N MET A 60 3.32 -15.97 1.84
CA MET A 60 2.34 -16.41 2.84
C MET A 60 1.60 -17.69 2.41
N PHE A 61 1.70 -18.08 1.13
CA PHE A 61 0.97 -19.20 0.56
C PHE A 61 1.91 -20.08 -0.27
N PRO A 62 2.81 -20.84 0.39
CA PRO A 62 3.77 -21.69 -0.30
C PRO A 62 3.08 -22.64 -1.27
N GLN A 63 3.76 -22.94 -2.38
CA GLN A 63 3.26 -23.81 -3.45
C GLN A 63 2.02 -23.27 -4.18
N THR A 64 1.74 -21.97 -4.06
CA THR A 64 0.72 -21.28 -4.85
C THR A 64 1.34 -20.15 -5.68
N ALA A 65 0.59 -19.65 -6.66
CA ALA A 65 0.99 -18.47 -7.43
C ALA A 65 0.70 -17.14 -6.68
N ARG A 66 0.19 -17.19 -5.44
CA ARG A 66 -0.16 -15.99 -4.66
C ARG A 66 1.07 -15.47 -3.94
N CYS A 67 1.18 -14.15 -3.86
CA CYS A 67 2.26 -13.47 -3.17
C CYS A 67 1.68 -12.26 -2.46
N GLU A 68 2.02 -12.09 -1.18
CA GLU A 68 1.71 -10.88 -0.43
C GLU A 68 2.87 -9.89 -0.61
N ALA A 69 2.57 -8.60 -0.61
CA ALA A 69 3.56 -7.54 -0.64
C ALA A 69 3.27 -6.52 0.46
N VAL A 70 4.30 -6.17 1.23
CA VAL A 70 4.26 -5.09 2.20
C VAL A 70 5.05 -3.92 1.64
N VAL A 71 4.43 -2.74 1.63
CA VAL A 71 5.06 -1.49 1.20
C VAL A 71 5.08 -0.53 2.37
N LYS A 72 6.28 -0.03 2.68
CA LYS A 72 6.44 1.05 3.66
C LYS A 72 6.63 2.38 2.94
N PHE A 73 5.90 3.37 3.43
CA PHE A 73 5.98 4.74 2.95
C PHE A 73 6.41 5.68 4.08
N THR A 74 7.14 6.71 3.69
CA THR A 74 7.35 7.92 4.49
C THR A 74 6.78 9.11 3.75
N ARG A 75 6.31 10.11 4.49
CA ARG A 75 5.93 11.38 3.89
C ARG A 75 7.12 11.98 3.13
N ALA A 76 6.88 12.43 1.89
CA ALA A 76 7.90 13.04 1.05
C ALA A 76 8.30 14.45 1.52
#